data_AF-A0A0D0PDD7-F1
#
_entry.id   AF-A0A0D0PDD7-F1
#
_cell.length_a   1.000
_cell.length_b   1.000
_cell.length_c   1.000
_cell.angle_alpha   90.00
_cell.angle_beta   90.00
_cell.angle_gamma   90.00
#
_symmetry.space_group_name_H-M   'P 1'
#
loop_
_entity.id
_entity.type
_entity.pdbx_description
1 polymer ?
#
loop_
_entity_poly.entity_id
_entity_poly.type
_entity_poly.pdbx_seq_one_letter_code
_entity_poly.pdbx_strand_id
1 'polypeptide(L)'
;MFRPEWAFKPTLALPQFITVSGVHYKVMSRMDAREFPILYIQPPLHPAYDFDVLEAILRHTPEEQPRAVIRVPPHDHWEIDARLPFEKTLTAHVRDIFPEVTTVTLENIARRQFELANSSPYADAAGLTALRQIFHSWRHATPSPHPQWSDPLLMLSTLPTTAGITNTSRAIDLPAPSSTGALNRLDFDPMRFRQQWEYFLSTYSTIDFKRFMAGLLTRNGYTVMEPNNFNSFPALVFRRTGHDYLFFMSLHRTRIPKLSLPTHNNPNTTGMNLETQVGDAAAQAVKDAHEANRIVWLKGGSQILPGVADTVFIIRDDNARL
;
A
#
# COMPACT_ATOMS: atom_id res chain seq x y z
N MET A 1 -39.56 30.21 38.02
CA MET A 1 -39.51 29.13 37.01
C MET A 1 -38.05 28.94 36.63
N PHE A 2 -37.50 27.74 36.85
CA PHE A 2 -36.14 27.33 36.51
C PHE A 2 -35.97 27.14 34.99
N ARG A 3 -34.89 27.66 34.39
CA ARG A 3 -33.76 26.84 33.89
C ARG A 3 -32.59 27.71 33.35
N PRO A 4 -31.34 27.36 33.68
CA PRO A 4 -30.11 27.82 33.05
C PRO A 4 -29.63 26.79 32.00
N GLU A 5 -28.96 27.21 30.92
CA GLU A 5 -28.07 26.31 30.16
C GLU A 5 -26.82 27.08 29.68
N TRP A 6 -25.84 27.17 30.57
CA TRP A 6 -24.44 27.19 30.17
C TRP A 6 -24.07 25.78 29.69
N ALA A 7 -24.22 25.52 28.39
CA ALA A 7 -23.64 24.34 27.78
C ALA A 7 -22.14 24.59 27.52
N PHE A 8 -21.31 24.44 28.55
CA PHE A 8 -19.92 24.08 28.31
C PHE A 8 -19.93 22.66 27.72
N LYS A 9 -19.59 22.53 26.44
CA LYS A 9 -19.13 21.24 25.91
C LYS A 9 -17.84 20.89 26.66
N PRO A 10 -17.77 19.77 27.41
CA PRO A 10 -16.51 19.33 27.93
C PRO A 10 -15.68 18.85 26.73
N THR A 11 -14.77 19.68 26.25
CA THR A 11 -13.61 19.18 25.52
C THR A 11 -12.82 18.38 26.54
N LEU A 12 -12.97 17.06 26.55
CA LEU A 12 -12.13 16.17 27.34
C LEU A 12 -10.69 16.38 26.86
N ALA A 13 -9.94 17.24 27.53
CA ALA A 13 -8.51 17.35 27.34
C ALA A 13 -7.91 16.04 27.82
N LEU A 14 -7.41 15.23 26.88
CA LEU A 14 -6.70 14.01 27.21
C LEU A 14 -5.45 14.37 28.02
N PRO A 15 -5.20 13.72 29.18
CA PRO A 15 -4.01 14.00 29.96
C PRO A 15 -2.76 13.56 29.18
N GLN A 16 -1.71 14.40 29.18
CA GLN A 16 -0.44 14.09 28.50
C GLN A 16 0.30 12.89 29.12
N PHE A 17 -0.01 12.58 30.38
CA PHE A 17 0.55 11.47 31.14
C PHE A 17 -0.56 10.75 31.92
N ILE A 18 -0.40 9.45 32.12
CA ILE A 18 -1.26 8.66 33.02
C ILE A 18 -0.41 7.85 33.99
N THR A 19 -0.99 7.51 35.14
CA THR A 19 -0.34 6.64 36.12
C THR A 19 -0.95 5.25 36.07
N VAL A 20 -0.12 4.24 35.83
CA VAL A 20 -0.50 2.82 35.97
C VAL A 20 0.40 2.21 37.01
N SER A 21 -0.19 1.63 38.07
CA SER A 21 0.54 0.95 39.16
C SER A 21 1.70 1.79 39.76
N GLY A 22 1.50 3.10 39.90
CA GLY A 22 2.50 4.02 40.46
C GLY A 22 3.57 4.52 39.48
N VAL A 23 3.56 4.10 38.22
CA VAL A 23 4.50 4.56 37.18
C VAL A 23 3.81 5.56 36.26
N HIS A 24 4.46 6.70 36.00
CA HIS A 24 3.95 7.73 35.09
C HIS A 24 4.37 7.45 33.65
N TYR A 25 3.39 7.21 32.78
CA TYR A 25 3.60 6.96 31.36
C TYR A 25 3.17 8.14 30.50
N LYS A 26 3.91 8.37 29.42
CA LYS A 26 3.50 9.35 28.40
C LYS A 26 2.40 8.73 27.52
N VAL A 27 1.32 9.48 27.32
CA VAL A 27 0.25 9.10 26.40
C VAL A 27 0.67 9.46 24.98
N MET A 28 0.53 8.51 24.05
CA MET A 28 0.72 8.77 22.63
C MET A 28 -0.50 9.50 22.09
N SER A 29 -0.45 10.83 21.91
CA SER A 29 -1.58 11.62 21.40
C SER A 29 -1.15 12.60 20.32
N ARG A 30 -2.09 12.91 19.41
CA ARG A 30 -2.08 14.10 18.55
C ARG A 30 -2.98 15.14 19.20
N MET A 31 -2.57 16.41 19.21
CA MET A 31 -3.35 17.54 19.81
C MET A 31 -4.72 17.76 19.13
N ASP A 32 -4.94 17.13 17.99
CA ASP A 32 -6.11 17.22 17.10
C ASP A 32 -6.78 15.85 16.84
N ALA A 33 -6.37 14.79 17.54
CA ALA A 33 -6.90 13.44 17.36
C ALA A 33 -8.28 13.27 18.03
N ARG A 34 -9.25 12.78 17.23
CA ARG A 34 -10.61 12.37 17.64
C ARG A 34 -10.58 11.43 18.84
N GLU A 35 -11.67 11.39 19.60
CA GLU A 35 -11.88 10.44 20.70
C GLU A 35 -11.60 9.00 20.23
N PHE A 36 -10.51 8.40 20.69
CA PHE A 36 -10.22 6.98 20.50
C PHE A 36 -10.41 6.25 21.82
N PRO A 37 -11.14 5.11 21.83
CA PRO A 37 -11.43 4.38 23.08
C PRO A 37 -10.20 3.63 23.64
N ILE A 38 -9.16 3.43 22.84
CA ILE A 38 -7.91 2.76 23.25
C ILE A 38 -6.81 3.81 23.32
N LEU A 39 -6.21 3.98 24.49
CA LEU A 39 -5.00 4.79 24.66
C LEU A 39 -3.76 3.90 24.54
N TYR A 40 -2.67 4.51 24.11
CA TYR A 40 -1.36 3.87 24.08
C TYR A 40 -0.39 4.61 24.99
N ILE A 41 0.40 3.83 25.71
CA ILE A 41 1.50 4.33 26.53
C ILE A 41 2.84 3.88 25.97
N GLN A 42 3.86 4.69 26.24
CA GLN A 42 5.25 4.35 25.98
C GLN A 42 6.09 4.47 27.26
N PRO A 43 7.19 3.72 27.38
CA PRO A 43 8.11 3.88 28.51
C PRO A 43 8.59 5.34 28.62
N PRO A 44 8.75 5.89 29.84
CA PRO A 44 8.92 7.34 30.01
C PRO A 44 10.19 7.91 29.40
N LEU A 45 11.25 7.10 29.34
CA LEU A 45 12.56 7.46 28.80
C LEU A 45 12.73 7.03 27.33
N HIS A 46 11.71 6.39 26.74
CA HIS A 46 11.79 5.92 25.36
C HIS A 46 11.58 7.09 24.38
N PRO A 47 12.38 7.21 23.31
CA PRO A 47 12.14 8.19 22.26
C PRO A 47 10.79 7.95 21.55
N ALA A 48 10.35 8.90 20.73
CA ALA A 48 9.20 8.67 19.86
C ALA A 48 9.51 7.50 18.90
N TYR A 49 8.52 6.65 18.65
CA TYR A 49 8.67 5.53 17.73
C TYR A 49 8.53 6.02 16.29
N ASP A 50 9.63 6.09 15.55
CA ASP A 50 9.56 6.05 14.09
C ASP A 50 9.43 4.60 13.60
N PHE A 51 9.35 4.41 12.28
CA PHE A 51 9.22 3.07 11.70
C PHE A 51 10.40 2.16 12.04
N ASP A 52 11.65 2.65 11.94
CA ASP A 52 12.84 1.83 12.13
C ASP A 52 13.01 1.40 13.58
N VAL A 53 12.75 2.33 14.51
CA VAL A 53 12.71 2.06 15.96
C VAL A 53 11.65 1.02 16.28
N LEU A 54 10.42 1.19 15.76
CA LEU A 54 9.34 0.23 16.01
C LEU A 54 9.65 -1.14 15.41
N GLU A 55 10.15 -1.21 14.17
CA GLU A 55 10.57 -2.48 13.54
C GLU A 55 11.64 -3.20 14.37
N ALA A 56 12.66 -2.48 14.85
CA ALA A 56 13.73 -3.05 15.66
C ALA A 56 13.20 -3.60 16.99
N ILE A 57 12.33 -2.85 17.66
CA ILE A 57 11.70 -3.27 18.92
C ILE A 57 10.83 -4.50 18.72
N LEU A 58 9.97 -4.51 17.70
CA LEU A 58 9.13 -5.67 17.39
C LEU A 58 9.95 -6.92 17.04
N ARG A 59 11.20 -6.75 16.58
CA ARG A 59 12.09 -7.85 16.22
C ARG A 59 12.91 -8.37 17.39
N HIS A 60 13.38 -7.48 18.26
CA HIS A 60 14.41 -7.78 19.26
C HIS A 60 13.93 -7.67 20.70
N THR A 61 13.06 -6.70 21.00
CA THR A 61 12.55 -6.39 22.35
C THR A 61 11.04 -6.15 22.33
N PRO A 62 10.21 -7.12 21.88
CA PRO A 62 8.79 -6.89 21.61
C PRO A 62 7.98 -6.43 22.83
N GLU A 63 8.46 -6.68 24.05
CA GLU A 63 7.84 -6.19 25.30
C GLU A 63 7.96 -4.67 25.49
N GLU A 64 8.89 -4.01 24.79
CA GLU A 64 9.11 -2.56 24.83
C GLU A 64 8.28 -1.80 23.78
N GLN A 65 7.45 -2.50 23.01
CA GLN A 65 6.54 -1.85 22.07
C GLN A 65 5.50 -0.99 22.80
N PRO A 66 4.87 -0.01 22.14
CA PRO A 66 3.76 0.75 22.72
C PRO A 66 2.68 -0.18 23.27
N ARG A 67 2.16 0.11 24.47
CA ARG A 67 1.17 -0.75 25.13
C ARG A 67 -0.20 -0.09 25.13
N ALA A 68 -1.23 -0.85 24.77
CA ALA A 68 -2.60 -0.41 24.94
C ALA A 68 -2.95 -0.38 26.43
N VAL A 69 -3.71 0.63 26.85
CA VAL A 69 -4.29 0.71 28.19
C VAL A 69 -5.81 0.80 28.08
N ILE A 70 -6.47 0.13 29.02
CA ILE A 70 -7.92 0.10 29.14
C ILE A 70 -8.32 0.70 30.48
N ARG A 71 -9.51 1.29 30.51
CA ARG A 71 -10.12 1.79 31.74
C ARG A 71 -11.07 0.72 32.28
N VAL A 72 -10.85 0.28 33.51
CA VAL A 72 -11.58 -0.85 34.08
C VAL A 72 -12.65 -0.35 35.07
N PRO A 73 -13.94 -0.54 34.76
CA PRO A 73 -15.01 -0.29 35.72
C PRO A 73 -14.94 -1.29 36.90
N PRO A 74 -15.48 -0.95 38.09
CA PRO A 74 -16.21 0.27 38.43
C PRO A 74 -15.33 1.41 38.96
N HIS A 75 -14.07 1.13 39.30
CA HIS A 75 -13.17 2.11 39.93
C HIS A 75 -12.47 3.05 38.92
N ASP A 76 -12.70 2.83 37.63
CA ASP A 76 -12.28 3.72 36.55
C ASP A 76 -10.75 3.93 36.50
N HIS A 77 -10.00 2.93 37.00
CA HIS A 77 -8.54 2.89 37.00
C HIS A 77 -8.00 2.36 35.67
N TRP A 78 -6.75 2.73 35.36
CA TRP A 78 -6.07 2.31 34.15
C TRP A 78 -5.32 1.00 34.36
N GLU A 79 -5.49 0.07 33.43
CA GLU A 79 -4.70 -1.16 33.36
C GLU A 79 -4.05 -1.29 31.98
N ILE A 80 -2.86 -1.87 31.94
CA ILE A 80 -2.18 -2.23 30.68
C ILE A 80 -2.80 -3.51 30.15
N ASP A 81 -3.19 -3.51 28.88
CA ASP A 81 -3.63 -4.73 28.21
C ASP A 81 -2.47 -5.73 28.20
N ALA A 82 -2.72 -6.94 28.74
CA ALA A 82 -1.74 -8.01 28.79
C ALA A 82 -1.29 -8.45 27.39
N ARG A 83 -2.13 -8.26 26.36
CA ARG A 83 -1.79 -8.62 24.99
C ARG A 83 -0.93 -7.55 24.33
N LEU A 84 0.13 -7.99 23.68
CA LEU A 84 0.95 -7.12 22.85
C LEU A 84 0.15 -6.62 21.64
N PRO A 85 0.22 -5.31 21.31
CA PRO A 85 -0.47 -4.77 20.14
C PRO A 85 -0.08 -5.41 18.81
N PHE A 86 1.20 -5.78 18.65
CA PHE A 86 1.74 -6.44 17.46
C PHE A 86 2.50 -7.71 17.86
N GLU A 87 2.15 -8.81 17.20
CA GLU A 87 2.74 -10.15 17.44
C GLU A 87 4.04 -10.36 16.67
N LYS A 88 4.32 -9.51 15.67
CA LYS A 88 5.52 -9.55 14.82
C LYS A 88 5.78 -8.16 14.23
N THR A 89 6.88 -8.02 13.50
CA THR A 89 7.21 -6.76 12.84
C THR A 89 6.17 -6.38 11.78
N LEU A 90 6.03 -5.08 11.51
CA LEU A 90 5.08 -4.56 10.52
C LEU A 90 5.38 -5.16 9.14
N THR A 91 6.65 -5.25 8.78
CA THR A 91 7.15 -5.88 7.55
C THR A 91 6.78 -7.36 7.49
N ALA A 92 6.81 -8.06 8.62
CA ALA A 92 6.40 -9.46 8.69
C ALA A 92 4.88 -9.63 8.48
N HIS A 93 4.05 -8.70 8.94
CA HIS A 93 2.62 -8.68 8.61
C HIS A 93 2.37 -8.49 7.11
N VAL A 94 3.11 -7.59 6.45
CA VAL A 94 3.00 -7.39 4.99
C VAL A 94 3.42 -8.65 4.23
N ARG A 95 4.51 -9.31 4.66
CA ARG A 95 5.04 -10.52 4.02
C ARG A 95 4.05 -11.68 3.96
N ASP A 96 3.23 -11.85 4.99
CA ASP A 96 2.18 -12.88 5.00
C ASP A 96 1.21 -12.73 3.82
N ILE A 97 0.95 -11.49 3.40
CA ILE A 97 -0.06 -11.16 2.39
C ILE A 97 0.54 -11.06 0.99
N PHE A 98 1.79 -10.62 0.87
CA PHE A 98 2.47 -10.44 -0.42
C PHE A 98 3.75 -11.28 -0.48
N PRO A 99 3.65 -12.61 -0.47
CA PRO A 99 4.80 -13.49 -0.31
C PRO A 99 5.77 -13.46 -1.49
N GLU A 100 5.33 -13.02 -2.68
CA GLU A 100 6.13 -12.96 -3.91
C GLU A 100 6.90 -11.65 -4.09
N VAL A 101 6.69 -10.68 -3.20
CA VAL A 101 7.33 -9.36 -3.24
C VAL A 101 8.75 -9.43 -2.64
N THR A 102 9.69 -8.67 -3.21
CA THR A 102 11.07 -8.55 -2.72
C THR A 102 11.12 -8.00 -1.29
N THR A 103 12.14 -8.38 -0.52
CA THR A 103 12.31 -7.92 0.87
C THR A 103 12.33 -6.39 0.98
N VAL A 104 13.04 -5.71 0.08
CA VAL A 104 13.12 -4.24 0.04
C VAL A 104 11.74 -3.61 -0.17
N THR A 105 10.95 -4.17 -1.08
CA THR A 105 9.59 -3.65 -1.33
C THR A 105 8.67 -3.93 -0.14
N LEU A 106 8.78 -5.08 0.53
CA LEU A 106 8.00 -5.38 1.74
C LEU A 106 8.27 -4.35 2.86
N GLU A 107 9.52 -3.97 3.06
CA GLU A 107 9.91 -2.93 4.03
C GLU A 107 9.33 -1.56 3.64
N ASN A 108 9.42 -1.19 2.36
CA ASN A 108 8.85 0.07 1.87
C ASN A 108 7.32 0.11 1.98
N ILE A 109 6.64 -1.02 1.76
CA ILE A 109 5.18 -1.12 1.97
C ILE A 109 4.86 -0.88 3.45
N ALA A 110 5.56 -1.56 4.36
CA ALA A 110 5.31 -1.43 5.79
C ALA A 110 5.59 0.00 6.28
N ARG A 111 6.69 0.61 5.82
CA ARG A 111 7.04 2.00 6.14
C ARG A 111 5.98 2.98 5.64
N ARG A 112 5.57 2.84 4.37
CA ARG A 112 4.56 3.73 3.79
C ARG A 112 3.21 3.58 4.48
N GLN A 113 2.82 2.36 4.81
CA GLN A 113 1.60 2.09 5.57
C GLN A 113 1.66 2.71 6.97
N PHE A 114 2.79 2.60 7.66
CA PHE A 114 3.02 3.24 8.95
C PHE A 114 2.87 4.76 8.85
N GLU A 115 3.51 5.41 7.89
CA GLU A 115 3.40 6.86 7.69
C GLU A 115 1.97 7.31 7.39
N LEU A 116 1.25 6.55 6.53
CA LEU A 116 -0.13 6.86 6.16
C LEU A 116 -1.09 6.71 7.34
N ALA A 117 -0.96 5.64 8.11
CA ALA A 117 -1.80 5.37 9.27
C ALA A 117 -1.60 6.43 10.36
N ASN A 118 -0.35 6.86 10.60
CA ASN A 118 -0.02 7.87 11.61
C ASN A 118 -0.10 9.31 11.07
N SER A 119 -0.23 9.50 9.76
CA SER A 119 -0.10 10.82 9.09
C SER A 119 1.19 11.57 9.46
N SER A 120 2.25 10.83 9.79
CA SER A 120 3.49 11.32 10.39
C SER A 120 4.59 10.24 10.28
N PRO A 121 5.89 10.61 10.26
CA PRO A 121 6.98 9.63 10.41
C PRO A 121 7.09 9.03 11.82
N TYR A 122 6.27 9.49 12.77
CA TYR A 122 6.23 8.98 14.14
C TYR A 122 4.87 8.37 14.48
N ALA A 123 4.89 7.33 15.31
CA ALA A 123 3.71 6.64 15.77
C ALA A 123 2.87 7.49 16.72
N ASP A 124 1.55 7.37 16.61
CA ASP A 124 0.58 7.86 17.60
C ASP A 124 -0.49 6.79 17.89
N ALA A 125 -1.31 6.99 18.92
CA ALA A 125 -2.34 6.02 19.29
C ALA A 125 -3.34 5.71 18.15
N ALA A 126 -3.64 6.72 17.32
CA ALA A 126 -4.60 6.58 16.22
C ALA A 126 -4.02 5.69 15.11
N GLY A 127 -2.79 5.95 14.68
CA GLY A 127 -2.13 5.17 13.64
C GLY A 127 -1.77 3.77 14.10
N LEU A 128 -1.37 3.56 15.36
CA LEU A 128 -1.19 2.21 15.91
C LEU A 128 -2.51 1.41 15.93
N THR A 129 -3.62 2.05 16.29
CA THR A 129 -4.95 1.44 16.23
C THR A 129 -5.33 1.08 14.79
N ALA A 130 -5.10 2.00 13.85
CA ALA A 130 -5.38 1.79 12.43
C ALA A 130 -4.55 0.62 11.85
N LEU A 131 -3.26 0.55 12.17
CA LEU A 131 -2.39 -0.56 11.77
C LEU A 131 -2.92 -1.91 12.26
N ARG A 132 -3.32 -2.00 13.54
CA ARG A 132 -3.93 -3.22 14.08
C ARG A 132 -5.21 -3.60 13.35
N GLN A 133 -6.07 -2.64 13.05
CA GLN A 133 -7.31 -2.88 12.30
C GLN A 133 -7.02 -3.39 10.88
N ILE A 134 -6.01 -2.81 10.21
CA ILE A 134 -5.59 -3.25 8.87
C ILE A 134 -5.07 -4.70 8.92
N PHE A 135 -4.18 -5.03 9.86
CA PHE A 135 -3.64 -6.39 9.99
C PHE A 135 -4.70 -7.41 10.38
N HIS A 136 -5.63 -7.03 11.26
CA HIS A 136 -6.80 -7.84 11.57
C HIS A 136 -7.65 -8.08 10.31
N SER A 137 -7.88 -7.04 9.51
CA SER A 137 -8.67 -7.15 8.27
C SER A 137 -8.02 -8.08 7.26
N TRP A 138 -6.69 -8.00 7.09
CA TRP A 138 -5.94 -8.93 6.26
C TRP A 138 -6.04 -10.38 6.76
N ARG A 139 -5.87 -10.60 8.07
CA ARG A 139 -5.92 -11.94 8.68
C ARG A 139 -7.30 -12.60 8.53
N HIS A 140 -8.37 -11.82 8.58
CA HIS A 140 -9.75 -12.31 8.54
C HIS A 140 -10.44 -12.10 7.18
N ALA A 141 -9.71 -11.63 6.17
CA ALA A 141 -10.23 -11.31 4.84
C ALA A 141 -11.46 -10.37 4.87
N THR A 142 -11.52 -9.46 5.84
CA THR A 142 -12.59 -8.46 5.94
C THR A 142 -12.20 -7.17 5.21
N PRO A 143 -13.17 -6.37 4.74
CA PRO A 143 -12.89 -5.08 4.12
C PRO A 143 -12.12 -4.15 5.07
N SER A 144 -11.03 -3.58 4.58
CA SER A 144 -10.29 -2.54 5.31
C SER A 144 -11.09 -1.25 5.30
N PRO A 145 -11.25 -0.55 6.44
CA PRO A 145 -11.92 0.75 6.48
C PRO A 145 -11.13 1.84 5.73
N HIS A 146 -9.83 1.63 5.52
CA HIS A 146 -8.94 2.54 4.82
C HIS A 146 -8.15 1.81 3.73
N PRO A 147 -8.77 1.53 2.57
CA PRO A 147 -8.15 0.84 1.44
C PRO A 147 -6.80 1.43 1.03
N GLN A 148 -6.71 2.77 1.03
CA GLN A 148 -5.52 3.53 0.69
C GLN A 148 -4.34 3.35 1.66
N TRP A 149 -4.56 2.73 2.82
CA TRP A 149 -3.51 2.35 3.78
C TRP A 149 -3.21 0.85 3.76
N SER A 150 -4.06 0.04 3.11
CA SER A 150 -3.98 -1.42 3.15
C SER A 150 -3.67 -2.06 1.80
N ASP A 151 -3.88 -1.38 0.69
CA ASP A 151 -3.53 -1.89 -0.63
C ASP A 151 -2.22 -1.25 -1.13
N PRO A 152 -1.14 -2.03 -1.35
CA PRO A 152 0.14 -1.51 -1.82
C PRO A 152 0.06 -0.72 -3.14
N LEU A 153 -0.84 -1.06 -4.06
CA LEU A 153 -0.99 -0.34 -5.32
C LEU A 153 -1.64 1.03 -5.12
N LEU A 154 -2.50 1.18 -4.10
CA LEU A 154 -3.06 2.49 -3.71
C LEU A 154 -2.04 3.37 -2.99
N MET A 155 -1.07 2.75 -2.31
CA MET A 155 0.00 3.43 -1.57
C MET A 155 1.15 3.94 -2.45
N LEU A 156 1.24 3.48 -3.71
CA LEU A 156 2.28 3.90 -4.65
C LEU A 156 2.26 5.41 -4.89
N SER A 157 3.43 6.04 -4.78
CA SER A 157 3.67 7.38 -5.29
C SER A 157 3.45 7.43 -6.80
N THR A 158 2.96 8.56 -7.30
CA THR A 158 2.80 8.78 -8.73
C THR A 158 4.13 9.23 -9.33
N LEU A 159 4.68 8.45 -10.27
CA LEU A 159 5.90 8.81 -10.99
C LEU A 159 5.58 9.76 -12.15
N PRO A 160 6.40 10.81 -12.34
CA PRO A 160 6.19 11.76 -13.42
C PRO A 160 6.56 11.17 -14.78
N THR A 161 5.76 11.50 -15.79
CA THR A 161 6.11 11.22 -17.18
C THR A 161 6.97 12.35 -17.74
N THR A 162 8.20 12.06 -18.16
CA THR A 162 9.14 13.04 -18.75
C THR A 162 9.19 12.97 -20.27
N ALA A 163 9.60 14.07 -20.91
CA ALA A 163 9.94 14.06 -22.33
C ALA A 163 11.13 13.12 -22.58
N GLY A 164 11.02 12.28 -23.60
CA GLY A 164 12.06 11.36 -24.04
C GLY A 164 13.12 12.06 -24.89
N ILE A 165 14.03 11.26 -25.46
CA ILE A 165 15.18 11.75 -26.24
C ILE A 165 14.73 12.42 -27.55
N THR A 166 13.54 12.06 -28.05
CA THR A 166 12.90 12.71 -29.20
C THR A 166 11.68 13.50 -28.76
N ASN A 167 11.33 14.58 -29.48
CA ASN A 167 10.14 15.41 -29.21
C ASN A 167 8.79 14.63 -29.25
N THR A 168 8.80 13.37 -29.65
CA THR A 168 7.63 12.48 -29.77
C THR A 168 7.72 11.24 -28.87
N SER A 169 8.76 11.10 -28.05
CA SER A 169 8.87 10.02 -27.08
C SER A 169 8.60 10.58 -25.68
N ARG A 170 7.87 9.83 -24.87
CA ARG A 170 7.75 10.06 -23.43
C ARG A 170 8.41 8.93 -22.70
N ALA A 171 8.80 9.14 -21.46
CA ALA A 171 9.39 8.09 -20.67
C ALA A 171 9.15 8.27 -19.17
N ILE A 172 9.31 7.17 -18.44
CA ILE A 172 9.29 7.17 -16.98
C ILE A 172 10.58 6.50 -16.52
N ASP A 173 11.34 7.21 -15.69
CA ASP A 173 12.53 6.62 -15.08
C ASP A 173 12.10 5.65 -13.98
N LEU A 174 12.67 4.44 -14.00
CA LEU A 174 12.35 3.43 -13.00
C LEU A 174 13.31 3.58 -11.81
N PRO A 175 12.82 3.96 -10.63
CA PRO A 175 13.68 4.13 -9.47
C PRO A 175 14.32 2.79 -9.09
N ALA A 176 15.57 2.85 -8.63
CA ALA A 176 16.23 1.71 -8.03
C ALA A 176 15.56 1.38 -6.68
N PRO A 177 15.38 0.10 -6.33
CA PRO A 177 14.84 -0.28 -5.04
C PRO A 177 15.79 0.19 -3.92
N SER A 178 15.24 0.84 -2.89
CA SER A 178 15.96 1.23 -1.67
C SER A 178 15.05 1.02 -0.47
N SER A 179 15.56 0.41 0.61
CA SER A 179 14.80 0.11 1.84
C SER A 179 14.55 1.32 2.75
N THR A 180 15.24 2.43 2.47
CA THR A 180 15.04 3.72 3.14
C THR A 180 14.22 4.69 2.30
N GLY A 181 13.78 4.24 1.12
CA GLY A 181 13.13 5.08 0.12
C GLY A 181 11.60 5.13 0.25
N ALA A 182 11.00 6.04 -0.52
CA ALA A 182 9.56 6.07 -0.71
C ALA A 182 9.07 4.83 -1.49
N LEU A 183 7.84 4.41 -1.22
CA LEU A 183 7.16 3.37 -1.99
C LEU A 183 6.74 3.88 -3.37
N ASN A 184 7.70 3.88 -4.30
CA ASN A 184 7.51 4.36 -5.67
C ASN A 184 7.20 3.24 -6.67
N ARG A 185 7.49 2.00 -6.29
CA ARG A 185 7.41 0.81 -7.14
C ARG A 185 7.21 -0.42 -6.27
N LEU A 186 6.44 -1.39 -6.77
CA LEU A 186 6.44 -2.76 -6.25
C LEU A 186 7.38 -3.61 -7.07
N ASP A 187 8.25 -4.37 -6.41
CA ASP A 187 9.06 -5.39 -7.05
C ASP A 187 8.77 -6.78 -6.55
N PHE A 188 8.45 -7.66 -7.49
CA PHE A 188 8.26 -9.08 -7.28
C PHE A 188 9.53 -9.83 -7.66
N ASP A 189 9.89 -10.80 -6.82
CA ASP A 189 11.10 -11.61 -6.97
C ASP A 189 10.79 -12.83 -7.84
N PRO A 190 11.32 -12.92 -9.07
CA PRO A 190 11.04 -14.04 -9.96
C PRO A 190 11.46 -15.40 -9.42
N MET A 191 12.36 -15.46 -8.43
CA MET A 191 12.72 -16.71 -7.78
C MET A 191 11.59 -17.31 -6.95
N ARG A 192 10.58 -16.52 -6.57
CA ARG A 192 9.41 -16.98 -5.83
C ARG A 192 8.34 -17.63 -6.71
N PHE A 193 8.46 -17.48 -8.03
CA PHE A 193 7.57 -18.04 -9.05
C PHE A 193 8.37 -18.48 -10.29
N ARG A 194 9.47 -19.21 -10.04
CA ARG A 194 10.50 -19.52 -11.05
C ARG A 194 9.94 -20.21 -12.30
N GLN A 195 9.06 -21.21 -12.14
CA GLN A 195 8.51 -21.95 -13.27
C GLN A 195 7.70 -21.04 -14.22
N GLN A 196 6.87 -20.15 -13.65
CA GLN A 196 6.07 -19.19 -14.41
C GLN A 196 6.97 -18.15 -15.08
N TRP A 197 8.05 -17.75 -14.39
CA TRP A 197 9.04 -16.83 -14.93
C TRP A 197 9.81 -17.42 -16.12
N GLU A 198 10.31 -18.65 -16.00
CA GLU A 198 11.03 -19.34 -17.08
C GLU A 198 10.15 -19.53 -18.33
N TYR A 199 8.88 -19.90 -18.13
CA TYR A 199 7.92 -19.95 -19.23
C TYR A 199 7.69 -18.58 -19.86
N PHE A 200 7.53 -17.53 -19.05
CA PHE A 200 7.39 -16.15 -19.56
C PHE A 200 8.62 -15.66 -20.33
N LEU A 201 9.82 -16.12 -19.97
CA LEU A 201 11.06 -15.80 -20.68
C LEU A 201 11.20 -16.57 -22.00
N SER A 202 10.61 -17.76 -22.12
CA SER A 202 10.65 -18.54 -23.37
C SER A 202 9.65 -18.05 -24.43
N THR A 203 8.71 -17.18 -24.05
CA THR A 203 7.72 -16.58 -24.94
C THR A 203 7.88 -15.06 -25.06
N TYR A 204 7.65 -14.54 -26.26
CA TYR A 204 7.53 -13.10 -26.53
C TYR A 204 6.09 -12.70 -26.89
N SER A 205 5.13 -13.61 -26.68
CA SER A 205 3.72 -13.38 -26.98
C SER A 205 3.08 -12.36 -26.02
N THR A 206 2.32 -11.42 -26.59
CA THR A 206 1.49 -10.48 -25.81
C THR A 206 0.44 -11.21 -24.96
N ILE A 207 -0.14 -12.30 -25.48
CA ILE A 207 -1.15 -13.10 -24.76
C ILE A 207 -0.51 -13.76 -23.54
N ASP A 208 0.67 -14.36 -23.71
CA ASP A 208 1.36 -15.00 -22.59
C ASP A 208 1.83 -13.97 -21.56
N PHE A 209 2.19 -12.75 -21.99
CA PHE A 209 2.51 -11.67 -21.07
C PHE A 209 1.29 -11.27 -20.22
N LYS A 210 0.12 -11.10 -20.84
CA LYS A 210 -1.13 -10.83 -20.11
C LYS A 210 -1.44 -11.96 -19.14
N ARG A 211 -1.35 -13.22 -19.58
CA ARG A 211 -1.61 -14.39 -18.73
C ARG A 211 -0.64 -14.49 -17.56
N PHE A 212 0.65 -14.26 -17.80
CA PHE A 212 1.68 -14.26 -16.77
C PHE A 212 1.39 -13.20 -15.69
N MET A 213 1.15 -11.96 -16.10
CA MET A 213 0.86 -10.86 -15.18
C MET A 213 -0.48 -11.05 -14.47
N ALA A 214 -1.51 -11.58 -15.16
CA ALA A 214 -2.79 -11.90 -14.54
C ALA A 214 -2.62 -12.97 -13.46
N GLY A 215 -1.86 -14.03 -13.74
CA GLY A 215 -1.55 -15.08 -12.77
C GLY A 215 -0.79 -14.55 -11.55
N LEU A 216 0.20 -13.66 -11.76
CA LEU A 216 0.92 -12.98 -10.68
C LEU A 216 -0.04 -12.18 -9.80
N LEU A 217 -0.88 -11.33 -10.40
CA LEU A 217 -1.87 -10.53 -9.67
C LEU A 217 -2.85 -11.41 -8.88
N THR A 218 -3.36 -12.49 -9.47
CA THR A 218 -4.28 -13.41 -8.80
C THR A 218 -3.68 -14.06 -7.56
N ARG A 219 -2.41 -14.50 -7.63
CA ARG A 219 -1.72 -15.08 -6.46
C ARG A 219 -1.43 -14.06 -5.36
N ASN A 220 -1.44 -12.76 -5.68
CA ASN A 220 -1.27 -11.66 -4.72
C ASN A 220 -2.61 -11.01 -4.33
N GLY A 221 -3.73 -11.71 -4.53
CA GLY A 221 -5.05 -11.35 -3.99
C GLY A 221 -5.90 -10.43 -4.86
N TYR A 222 -5.51 -10.19 -6.11
CA TYR A 222 -6.30 -9.40 -7.06
C TYR A 222 -7.20 -10.28 -7.92
N THR A 223 -8.35 -9.76 -8.34
CA THR A 223 -9.22 -10.39 -9.33
C THR A 223 -9.06 -9.67 -10.65
N VAL A 224 -8.50 -10.37 -11.64
CA VAL A 224 -8.25 -9.84 -12.98
C VAL A 224 -9.45 -10.14 -13.87
N MET A 225 -9.94 -9.13 -14.58
CA MET A 225 -10.97 -9.32 -15.60
C MET A 225 -10.36 -10.09 -16.78
N GLU A 226 -11.15 -10.97 -17.42
CA GLU A 226 -10.65 -11.87 -18.46
C GLU A 226 -9.86 -11.10 -19.54
N PRO A 227 -8.55 -11.36 -19.71
CA PRO A 227 -7.75 -10.63 -20.68
C PRO A 227 -8.20 -10.95 -22.11
N ASN A 228 -8.42 -9.92 -22.92
CA ASN A 228 -8.71 -10.14 -24.33
C ASN A 228 -7.50 -10.68 -25.12
N ASN A 229 -7.79 -11.26 -26.29
CA ASN A 229 -6.77 -11.82 -27.19
C ASN A 229 -6.14 -10.77 -28.14
N PHE A 230 -6.44 -9.48 -27.98
CA PHE A 230 -5.86 -8.44 -28.84
C PHE A 230 -4.38 -8.20 -28.48
N ASN A 231 -3.53 -8.16 -29.51
CA ASN A 231 -2.08 -8.05 -29.35
C ASN A 231 -1.54 -6.62 -29.46
N SER A 232 -2.36 -5.68 -29.95
CA SER A 232 -1.96 -4.29 -30.22
C SER A 232 -1.56 -3.52 -28.97
N PHE A 233 -2.15 -3.86 -27.82
CA PHE A 233 -1.86 -3.21 -26.56
C PHE A 233 -2.00 -4.16 -25.37
N PRO A 234 -0.88 -4.60 -24.75
CA PRO A 234 -0.96 -5.41 -23.56
C PRO A 234 -1.42 -4.57 -22.37
N ALA A 235 -2.68 -4.76 -21.97
CA ALA A 235 -3.22 -4.19 -20.74
C ALA A 235 -4.05 -5.22 -19.96
N LEU A 236 -4.16 -4.98 -18.66
CA LEU A 236 -4.98 -5.72 -17.72
C LEU A 236 -5.84 -4.75 -16.91
N VAL A 237 -7.07 -5.18 -16.63
CA VAL A 237 -7.98 -4.49 -15.72
C VAL A 237 -8.28 -5.44 -14.56
N PHE A 238 -8.15 -4.94 -13.34
CA PHE A 238 -8.30 -5.78 -12.16
C PHE A 238 -8.72 -4.96 -10.95
N ARG A 239 -9.17 -5.67 -9.92
CA ARG A 239 -9.64 -5.11 -8.64
C ARG A 239 -9.14 -5.96 -7.49
N ARG A 240 -9.32 -5.47 -6.27
CA ARG A 240 -9.11 -6.26 -5.07
C ARG A 240 -10.36 -6.24 -4.21
N THR A 241 -10.67 -7.37 -3.59
CA THR A 241 -11.76 -7.46 -2.62
C THR A 241 -11.50 -6.51 -1.45
N GLY A 242 -12.55 -5.82 -0.99
CA GLY A 242 -12.49 -4.91 0.15
C GLY A 242 -12.52 -3.43 -0.21
N HIS A 243 -12.44 -3.07 -1.49
CA HIS A 243 -12.66 -1.71 -1.96
C HIS A 243 -13.13 -1.65 -3.42
N ASP A 244 -13.56 -0.47 -3.85
CA ASP A 244 -14.15 -0.19 -5.17
C ASP A 244 -13.14 0.35 -6.20
N TYR A 245 -11.89 0.60 -5.81
CA TYR A 245 -10.86 1.01 -6.78
C TYR A 245 -10.65 -0.04 -7.87
N LEU A 246 -10.57 0.45 -9.11
CA LEU A 246 -10.24 -0.34 -10.29
C LEU A 246 -8.85 0.04 -10.79
N PHE A 247 -8.03 -0.96 -11.07
CA PHE A 247 -6.69 -0.78 -11.59
C PHE A 247 -6.66 -1.07 -13.08
N PHE A 248 -6.10 -0.14 -13.85
CA PHE A 248 -5.74 -0.35 -15.25
C PHE A 248 -4.22 -0.39 -15.35
N MET A 249 -3.66 -1.48 -15.85
CA MET A 249 -2.21 -1.64 -15.99
C MET A 249 -1.83 -1.99 -17.43
N SER A 250 -1.01 -1.16 -18.07
CA SER A 250 -0.31 -1.60 -19.29
C SER A 250 0.99 -2.30 -18.98
N LEU A 251 1.35 -3.25 -19.83
CA LEU A 251 2.47 -4.14 -19.62
C LEU A 251 3.66 -3.75 -20.51
N HIS A 252 4.85 -3.76 -19.91
CA HIS A 252 6.09 -3.31 -20.56
C HIS A 252 7.23 -4.27 -20.26
N ARG A 253 8.08 -4.50 -21.26
CA ARG A 253 9.37 -5.17 -21.06
C ARG A 253 10.46 -4.13 -21.21
N THR A 254 11.38 -4.07 -20.25
CA THR A 254 12.52 -3.16 -20.34
C THR A 254 13.83 -3.86 -19.96
N ARG A 255 14.91 -3.45 -20.64
CA ARG A 255 16.28 -3.87 -20.36
C ARG A 255 17.15 -2.72 -19.85
N ILE A 256 16.52 -1.61 -19.50
CA ILE A 256 17.14 -0.38 -18.98
C ILE A 256 16.33 0.13 -17.78
N PRO A 257 16.89 0.99 -16.91
CA PRO A 257 16.17 1.58 -15.78
C PRO A 257 15.17 2.67 -16.20
N LYS A 258 14.43 2.44 -17.29
CA LYS A 258 13.51 3.39 -17.90
C LYS A 258 12.43 2.67 -18.70
N LEU A 259 11.23 3.23 -18.71
CA LEU A 259 10.14 2.82 -19.59
C LEU A 259 9.99 3.83 -20.72
N SER A 260 10.13 3.35 -21.95
CA SER A 260 9.82 4.15 -23.14
C SER A 260 8.32 4.07 -23.43
N LEU A 261 7.67 5.22 -23.51
CA LEU A 261 6.25 5.38 -23.80
C LEU A 261 6.11 6.06 -25.17
N PRO A 262 6.20 5.30 -26.27
CA PRO A 262 6.07 5.88 -27.60
C PRO A 262 4.66 6.44 -27.82
N THR A 263 4.58 7.57 -28.52
CA THR A 263 3.32 8.27 -28.84
C THR A 263 2.34 7.44 -29.66
N HIS A 264 2.81 6.53 -30.52
CA HIS A 264 1.95 5.61 -31.25
C HIS A 264 1.31 4.50 -30.37
N ASN A 265 1.67 4.42 -29.09
CA ASN A 265 1.03 3.57 -28.10
C ASN A 265 0.24 4.38 -27.07
N ASN A 266 0.08 5.69 -27.29
CA ASN A 266 -0.76 6.53 -26.45
C ASN A 266 -2.21 6.51 -26.96
N PRO A 267 -3.16 5.94 -26.18
CA PRO A 267 -4.56 5.84 -26.58
C PRO A 267 -5.15 7.18 -27.02
N ASN A 268 -4.76 8.26 -26.35
CA ASN A 268 -5.28 9.61 -26.58
C ASN A 268 -4.82 10.19 -27.94
N THR A 269 -3.74 9.66 -28.54
CA THR A 269 -3.22 10.14 -29.83
C THR A 269 -3.38 9.16 -30.98
N THR A 270 -3.68 7.89 -30.69
CA THR A 270 -3.77 6.84 -31.73
C THR A 270 -5.19 6.48 -32.11
N GLY A 271 -6.20 7.01 -31.41
CA GLY A 271 -7.60 6.65 -31.65
C GLY A 271 -7.92 5.19 -31.35
N MET A 272 -7.03 4.49 -30.62
CA MET A 272 -7.27 3.13 -30.18
C MET A 272 -8.32 3.15 -29.07
N ASN A 273 -9.53 2.68 -29.38
CA ASN A 273 -10.60 2.64 -28.40
C ASN A 273 -10.22 1.72 -27.22
N LEU A 274 -10.88 1.93 -26.08
CA LEU A 274 -10.58 1.18 -24.87
C LEU A 274 -10.98 -0.31 -25.02
N GLU A 275 -12.03 -0.58 -25.78
CA GLU A 275 -12.57 -1.91 -26.05
C GLU A 275 -11.55 -2.81 -26.77
N THR A 276 -10.76 -2.26 -27.70
CA THR A 276 -9.68 -3.01 -28.37
C THR A 276 -8.48 -3.25 -27.46
N GLN A 277 -8.30 -2.44 -26.41
CA GLN A 277 -7.22 -2.62 -25.45
C GLN A 277 -7.55 -3.68 -24.41
N VAL A 278 -8.76 -3.65 -23.83
CA VAL A 278 -9.12 -4.47 -22.66
C VAL A 278 -10.39 -5.31 -22.83
N GLY A 279 -11.13 -5.15 -23.93
CA GLY A 279 -12.40 -5.84 -24.19
C GLY A 279 -13.59 -5.04 -23.66
N ASP A 280 -14.80 -5.32 -24.16
CA ASP A 280 -15.98 -4.50 -23.91
C ASP A 280 -16.33 -4.41 -22.41
N ALA A 281 -16.37 -5.55 -21.72
CA ALA A 281 -16.72 -5.59 -20.29
C ALA A 281 -15.72 -4.83 -19.42
N ALA A 282 -14.43 -4.98 -19.68
CA ALA A 282 -13.37 -4.27 -18.95
C ALA A 282 -13.35 -2.78 -19.31
N ALA A 283 -13.62 -2.43 -20.57
CA ALA A 283 -13.71 -1.05 -21.01
C ALA A 283 -14.86 -0.31 -20.31
N GLN A 284 -16.03 -0.94 -20.17
CA GLN A 284 -17.14 -0.37 -19.43
C GLN A 284 -16.78 -0.15 -17.95
N ALA A 285 -16.22 -1.16 -17.28
CA ALA A 285 -15.81 -1.03 -15.89
C ALA A 285 -14.80 0.10 -15.67
N VAL A 286 -13.87 0.28 -16.61
CA VAL A 286 -12.87 1.36 -16.60
C VAL A 286 -13.52 2.73 -16.76
N LYS A 287 -14.53 2.88 -17.63
CA LYS A 287 -15.30 4.12 -17.77
C LYS A 287 -16.08 4.44 -16.49
N ASP A 288 -16.80 3.47 -15.94
CA ASP A 288 -17.58 3.63 -14.70
C ASP A 288 -16.67 4.06 -13.54
N ALA A 289 -15.52 3.39 -13.38
CA ALA A 289 -14.55 3.71 -12.33
C ALA A 289 -13.88 5.07 -12.56
N HIS A 290 -13.68 5.48 -13.81
CA HIS A 290 -13.15 6.81 -14.13
C HIS A 290 -14.14 7.91 -13.74
N GLU A 291 -15.42 7.77 -14.11
CA GLU A 291 -16.49 8.70 -13.72
C GLU A 291 -16.65 8.80 -12.20
N ALA A 292 -16.45 7.68 -11.49
CA ALA A 292 -16.49 7.63 -10.03
C ALA A 292 -15.21 8.15 -9.33
N ASN A 293 -14.17 8.57 -10.07
CA ASN A 293 -12.84 8.90 -9.53
C ASN A 293 -12.20 7.75 -8.72
N ARG A 294 -12.44 6.50 -9.13
CA ARG A 294 -11.94 5.26 -8.52
C ARG A 294 -10.96 4.49 -9.39
N ILE A 295 -10.52 5.07 -10.50
CA ILE A 295 -9.51 4.45 -11.36
C ILE A 295 -8.07 4.77 -10.91
N VAL A 296 -7.21 3.76 -10.97
CA VAL A 296 -5.77 3.90 -10.74
C VAL A 296 -5.01 3.40 -11.96
N TRP A 297 -4.18 4.27 -12.52
CA TRP A 297 -3.36 3.99 -13.69
C TRP A 297 -2.00 3.45 -13.28
N LEU A 298 -1.65 2.31 -13.87
CA LEU A 298 -0.42 1.58 -13.56
C LEU A 298 0.37 1.23 -14.83
N LYS A 299 1.67 1.04 -14.64
CA LYS A 299 2.56 0.36 -15.57
C LYS A 299 3.18 -0.81 -14.84
N GLY A 300 3.21 -1.98 -15.46
CA GLY A 300 3.90 -3.12 -14.89
C GLY A 300 4.59 -3.96 -15.93
N GLY A 301 5.33 -4.97 -15.49
CA GLY A 301 5.99 -5.92 -16.37
C GLY A 301 7.39 -6.26 -15.92
N SER A 302 8.26 -6.67 -16.85
CA SER A 302 9.58 -7.20 -16.52
C SER A 302 10.69 -6.17 -16.72
N GLN A 303 11.59 -6.08 -15.75
CA GLN A 303 12.87 -5.41 -15.88
C GLN A 303 14.01 -6.43 -15.78
N ILE A 304 14.77 -6.60 -16.88
CA ILE A 304 15.87 -7.55 -17.01
C ILE A 304 17.14 -6.75 -17.32
N LEU A 305 17.96 -6.52 -16.30
CA LEU A 305 19.15 -5.68 -16.41
C LEU A 305 20.43 -6.53 -16.41
N PRO A 306 21.45 -6.19 -17.21
CA PRO A 306 22.74 -6.88 -17.14
C PRO A 306 23.37 -6.78 -15.74
N GLY A 307 23.73 -7.92 -15.16
CA GLY A 307 24.46 -7.98 -13.88
C GLY A 307 23.63 -7.64 -12.63
N VAL A 308 22.31 -7.52 -12.74
CA VAL A 308 21.38 -7.29 -11.62
C VAL A 308 20.30 -8.37 -11.67
N ALA A 309 19.74 -8.71 -10.51
CA ALA A 309 18.62 -9.64 -10.44
C ALA A 309 17.40 -9.13 -11.23
N ASP A 310 16.79 -10.03 -12.00
CA ASP A 310 15.55 -9.74 -12.72
C ASP A 310 14.43 -9.39 -11.73
N THR A 311 13.54 -8.50 -12.16
CA THR A 311 12.37 -8.11 -11.37
C THR A 311 11.14 -8.03 -12.24
N VAL A 312 9.98 -8.37 -11.65
CA VAL A 312 8.70 -7.95 -12.19
C VAL A 312 8.25 -6.75 -11.37
N PHE A 313 7.98 -5.63 -12.02
CA PHE A 313 7.67 -4.37 -11.36
C PHE A 313 6.22 -3.93 -11.60
N ILE A 314 5.70 -3.12 -10.69
CA ILE A 314 4.49 -2.31 -10.88
C ILE A 314 4.74 -0.90 -10.35
N ILE A 315 4.43 0.12 -11.14
CA ILE A 315 4.50 1.53 -10.77
C ILE A 315 3.16 2.23 -11.05
N ARG A 316 2.93 3.35 -10.36
CA ARG A 316 1.83 4.27 -10.64
C ARG A 316 2.36 5.47 -11.41
N ASP A 317 1.59 5.94 -12.40
CA ASP A 317 1.94 7.10 -13.19
C ASP A 317 0.79 8.11 -13.30
N ASP A 318 1.14 9.34 -13.67
CA ASP A 318 0.24 10.48 -13.83
C ASP A 318 -0.49 10.51 -15.18
N ASN A 319 -0.11 9.61 -16.09
CA ASN A 319 -0.61 9.58 -17.45
C ASN A 319 -1.93 8.82 -17.53
N ALA A 320 -3.03 9.52 -17.19
CA ALA A 320 -4.40 9.06 -17.40
C ALA A 320 -4.66 8.76 -18.88
N ARG A 321 -5.46 7.72 -19.15
CA ARG A 321 -5.65 7.16 -20.50
C ARG A 321 -7.09 7.19 -20.98
N LEU A 322 -7.90 8.04 -20.36
CA LEU A 322 -9.25 8.39 -20.74
C LEU A 322 -9.34 9.91 -20.87
#